data_AF-A0A8S1F4X1-F1
#
_entry.id   AF-A0A8S1F4X1-F1
#
_cell.length_a   1.000
_cell.length_b   1.000
_cell.length_c   1.000
_cell.angle_alpha   90.00
_cell.angle_beta   90.00
_cell.angle_gamma   90.00
#
_symmetry.space_group_name_H-M   'P 1'
#
loop_
_entity.id
_entity.type
_entity.pdbx_description
1 polymer ?
#
loop_
_entity_poly.entity_id
_entity_poly.type
_entity_poly.pdbx_seq_one_letter_code
_entity_poly.pdbx_strand_id
1 'polypeptide(L)'
;MYRRYSDPYDSDDYDNYSEYEYECIYQNRLLPFNPQVYITIPPMVNNAKQVAMNPRDQYASNQWRGANDHLLNSVRAVGDAITGVPLNGRQSSYQESISRASPYAPPPPSTQVLRSVTASPPTGPIIHNKMIIREEIPAPPRPPPPVELSPPPRPPPPPEYDEEEETRAFWERYPLPQASHQPILSAAHNLHNELKQWSSQENDIVAAAKRMAILMARLSQLVRGEGGTKKDLIDCAKAIADSSEEVTRLAVQLARMCTDIKMRMALLQICERIPTIATQLKILSTVKATMLGSATTIGPYGQPIEGSEEDEEAMQQLVLNAQNLMQSVKDTVRAAEAASIKIRTNSGLRLRWLRKPMWSNF
;
A
#
# COMPACT_ATOMS: atom_id res chain seq x y z
N MET A 1 36.35 31.29 0.34
CA MET A 1 35.78 30.55 1.48
C MET A 1 34.47 29.91 1.04
N TYR A 2 34.53 28.72 0.43
CA TYR A 2 33.33 27.91 0.20
C TYR A 2 33.21 26.93 1.35
N ARG A 3 32.22 27.16 2.22
CA ARG A 3 31.87 26.27 3.31
C ARG A 3 31.10 25.09 2.68
N ARG A 4 31.76 23.95 2.48
CA ARG A 4 31.06 22.68 2.19
C ARG A 4 30.14 22.41 3.38
N TYR A 5 28.84 22.32 3.14
CA TYR A 5 27.94 21.66 4.07
C TYR A 5 28.24 20.17 3.94
N SER A 6 28.86 19.59 4.97
CA SER A 6 28.92 18.15 5.13
C SER A 6 27.50 17.66 5.37
N ASP A 7 27.02 16.79 4.50
CA ASP A 7 25.77 16.06 4.67
C ASP A 7 25.94 15.12 5.88
N PRO A 8 25.11 15.22 6.94
CA PRO A 8 25.21 14.36 8.11
C PRO A 8 24.77 12.90 7.85
N TYR A 9 24.43 12.55 6.60
CA TYR A 9 24.05 11.19 6.20
C TYR A 9 25.12 10.43 5.41
N ASP A 10 26.30 11.00 5.20
CA ASP A 10 27.42 10.37 4.49
C ASP A 10 28.29 9.53 5.44
N SER A 11 27.68 8.54 6.10
CA SER A 11 28.40 7.57 6.93
C SER A 11 28.27 6.17 6.33
N ASP A 12 29.36 5.70 5.73
CA ASP A 12 29.60 4.33 5.25
C ASP A 12 29.49 3.24 6.35
N ASP A 13 29.18 3.61 7.60
CA ASP A 13 29.02 2.70 8.74
C ASP A 13 27.70 1.89 8.74
N TYR A 14 26.74 2.21 7.86
CA TYR A 14 25.40 1.61 7.89
C TYR A 14 25.23 0.33 7.07
N ASP A 15 26.08 0.08 6.07
CA ASP A 15 26.01 -1.15 5.27
C ASP A 15 26.38 -2.38 6.11
N ASN A 16 27.24 -2.20 7.11
CA ASN A 16 27.71 -3.27 8.00
C ASN A 16 26.59 -3.80 8.91
N TYR A 17 25.75 -2.91 9.49
CA TYR A 17 24.61 -3.31 10.34
C TYR A 17 23.49 -4.03 9.61
N SER A 18 23.36 -3.76 8.32
CA SER A 18 22.42 -4.45 7.46
C SER A 18 22.85 -5.91 7.31
N GLU A 19 24.12 -6.14 6.91
CA GLU A 19 24.70 -7.46 6.65
C GLU A 19 24.63 -8.38 7.88
N TYR A 20 24.96 -7.87 9.07
CA TYR A 20 24.83 -8.62 10.35
C TYR A 20 23.41 -9.06 10.70
N GLU A 21 22.37 -8.39 10.20
CA GLU A 21 20.97 -8.73 10.54
C GLU A 21 20.32 -9.69 9.52
N TYR A 22 20.76 -9.66 8.26
CA TYR A 22 20.50 -10.76 7.30
C TYR A 22 20.99 -12.08 7.86
N GLU A 23 22.16 -12.03 8.49
CA GLU A 23 22.78 -13.14 9.17
C GLU A 23 21.84 -13.72 10.24
N CYS A 24 21.17 -12.91 11.06
CA CYS A 24 20.37 -13.38 12.20
C CYS A 24 19.14 -14.24 11.82
N ILE A 25 18.33 -13.87 10.82
CA ILE A 25 17.12 -14.65 10.47
C ILE A 25 17.50 -15.91 9.65
N TYR A 26 18.46 -15.79 8.73
CA TYR A 26 19.00 -16.95 8.00
C TYR A 26 19.76 -17.91 8.93
N GLN A 27 20.56 -17.40 9.88
CA GLN A 27 21.29 -18.19 10.87
C GLN A 27 20.36 -18.92 11.84
N ASN A 28 19.31 -18.26 12.33
CA ASN A 28 18.47 -18.88 13.36
C ASN A 28 17.41 -19.83 12.80
N ARG A 29 16.91 -19.61 11.58
CA ARG A 29 15.84 -20.46 11.01
C ARG A 29 16.30 -21.48 9.98
N LEU A 30 17.31 -21.19 9.16
CA LEU A 30 17.65 -22.05 8.01
C LEU A 30 18.98 -22.80 8.20
N LEU A 31 19.98 -22.16 8.80
CA LEU A 31 21.27 -22.82 9.03
C LEU A 31 21.22 -24.09 9.88
N PRO A 32 20.33 -24.27 10.88
CA PRO A 32 20.28 -25.52 11.63
C PRO A 32 19.84 -26.73 10.78
N PHE A 33 19.05 -26.49 9.72
CA PHE A 33 18.49 -27.56 8.87
C PHE A 33 19.32 -27.83 7.62
N ASN A 34 20.11 -26.86 7.17
CA ASN A 34 20.98 -26.98 6.00
C ASN A 34 21.99 -28.16 6.11
N PRO A 35 22.78 -28.33 7.18
CA PRO A 35 23.71 -29.45 7.30
C PRO A 35 23.00 -30.80 7.42
N GLN A 36 21.77 -30.84 7.95
CA GLN A 36 21.01 -32.08 8.12
C GLN A 36 20.65 -32.71 6.78
N VAL A 37 20.27 -31.89 5.80
CA VAL A 37 20.01 -32.39 4.44
C VAL A 37 21.26 -33.04 3.85
N TYR A 38 22.42 -32.37 3.94
CA TYR A 38 23.68 -32.91 3.40
C TYR A 38 24.11 -34.22 4.07
N ILE A 39 23.93 -34.36 5.38
CA ILE A 39 24.30 -35.56 6.14
C ILE A 39 23.40 -36.76 5.79
N THR A 40 22.14 -36.52 5.38
CA THR A 40 21.20 -37.60 5.01
C THR A 40 21.42 -38.17 3.60
N ILE A 41 22.15 -37.48 2.73
CA ILE A 41 22.37 -37.92 1.33
C ILE A 41 23.26 -39.19 1.26
N PRO A 42 24.46 -39.25 1.88
CA PRO A 42 25.31 -40.44 1.80
C PRO A 42 24.65 -41.76 2.24
N PRO A 43 23.95 -41.86 3.39
CA PRO A 43 23.30 -43.11 3.80
C PRO A 43 22.15 -43.50 2.86
N MET A 44 21.38 -42.54 2.35
CA MET A 44 20.31 -42.81 1.37
C MET A 44 20.89 -43.43 0.09
N VAL A 45 21.96 -42.82 -0.45
CA VAL A 45 22.63 -43.31 -1.67
C VAL A 45 23.28 -44.67 -1.45
N ASN A 46 23.93 -44.89 -0.31
CA ASN A 46 24.58 -46.16 -0.02
C ASN A 46 23.55 -47.29 0.17
N ASN A 47 22.44 -47.05 0.86
CA ASN A 47 21.38 -48.04 1.00
C ASN A 47 20.68 -48.32 -0.34
N ALA A 48 20.52 -47.31 -1.20
CA ALA A 48 19.98 -47.48 -2.56
C ALA A 48 20.87 -48.40 -3.40
N LYS A 49 22.21 -48.26 -3.29
CA LYS A 49 23.16 -49.16 -3.95
C LYS A 49 23.00 -50.61 -3.49
N GLN A 50 22.77 -50.85 -2.20
CA GLN A 50 22.55 -52.20 -1.67
C GLN A 50 21.27 -52.83 -2.23
N VAL A 51 20.19 -52.05 -2.33
CA VAL A 51 18.94 -52.50 -2.98
C VAL A 51 19.16 -52.83 -4.46
N ALA A 52 19.95 -52.02 -5.17
CA ALA A 52 20.26 -52.27 -6.59
C ALA A 52 21.08 -53.55 -6.81
N MET A 53 21.98 -53.89 -5.87
CA MET A 53 22.79 -55.11 -5.93
C MET A 53 21.96 -56.37 -5.70
N ASN A 54 20.90 -56.30 -4.90
CA ASN A 54 19.96 -57.41 -4.72
C ASN A 54 18.51 -56.92 -4.52
N PRO A 55 17.73 -56.77 -5.61
CA PRO A 55 16.38 -56.21 -5.54
C PRO A 55 15.36 -57.08 -4.78
N ARG A 56 15.68 -58.35 -4.51
CA ARG A 56 14.83 -59.27 -3.74
C ARG A 56 15.13 -59.24 -2.24
N ASP A 57 16.15 -58.48 -1.81
CA ASP A 57 16.47 -58.30 -0.40
C ASP A 57 15.54 -57.27 0.25
N GLN A 58 14.60 -57.80 1.04
CA GLN A 58 13.63 -57.01 1.78
C GLN A 58 14.27 -56.20 2.92
N TYR A 59 15.38 -56.66 3.48
CA TYR A 59 16.08 -55.95 4.54
C TYR A 59 16.79 -54.71 4.00
N ALA A 60 17.54 -54.85 2.90
CA ALA A 60 18.14 -53.72 2.19
C ALA A 60 17.06 -52.70 1.74
N SER A 61 15.92 -53.19 1.25
CA SER A 61 14.78 -52.36 0.86
C SER A 61 14.21 -51.54 2.03
N ASN A 62 14.07 -52.15 3.21
CA ASN A 62 13.59 -51.45 4.40
C ASN A 62 14.59 -50.41 4.92
N GLN A 63 15.90 -50.71 4.89
CA GLN A 63 16.94 -49.75 5.27
C GLN A 63 17.00 -48.54 4.34
N TRP A 64 16.81 -48.75 3.04
CA TRP A 64 16.71 -47.65 2.08
C TRP A 64 15.48 -46.78 2.34
N ARG A 65 14.32 -47.38 2.59
CA ARG A 65 13.10 -46.62 2.94
C ARG A 65 13.31 -45.73 4.16
N GLY A 66 13.90 -46.27 5.23
CA GLY A 66 14.23 -45.48 6.42
C GLY A 66 15.15 -44.30 6.11
N ALA A 67 16.29 -44.55 5.44
CA ALA A 67 17.22 -43.48 5.06
C ALA A 67 16.58 -42.42 4.14
N ASN A 68 15.70 -42.83 3.22
CA ASN A 68 14.94 -41.93 2.38
C ASN A 68 13.93 -41.08 3.18
N ASP A 69 13.25 -41.67 4.17
CA ASP A 69 12.35 -40.93 5.06
C ASP A 69 13.11 -39.86 5.87
N HIS A 70 14.32 -40.14 6.32
CA HIS A 70 15.18 -39.15 7.00
C HIS A 70 15.57 -37.98 6.08
N LEU A 71 15.91 -38.24 4.82
CA LEU A 71 16.18 -37.20 3.83
C LEU A 71 14.93 -36.35 3.56
N LEU A 72 13.78 -36.98 3.32
CA LEU A 72 12.51 -36.29 3.08
C LEU A 72 12.08 -35.44 4.28
N ASN A 73 12.27 -35.93 5.50
CA ASN A 73 11.98 -35.17 6.71
C ASN A 73 12.90 -33.95 6.85
N SER A 74 14.19 -34.09 6.51
CA SER A 74 15.15 -32.98 6.53
C SER A 74 14.81 -31.90 5.50
N VAL A 75 14.46 -32.30 4.27
CA VAL A 75 14.00 -31.38 3.21
C VAL A 75 12.70 -30.68 3.61
N ARG A 76 11.76 -31.41 4.21
CA ARG A 76 10.51 -30.84 4.69
C ARG A 76 10.74 -29.83 5.82
N ALA A 77 11.66 -30.10 6.74
CA ALA A 77 12.02 -29.16 7.81
C ALA A 77 12.58 -27.84 7.27
N VAL A 78 13.37 -27.88 6.19
CA VAL A 78 13.80 -26.67 5.46
C VAL A 78 12.60 -25.92 4.87
N GLY A 79 11.66 -26.65 4.25
CA GLY A 79 10.42 -26.06 3.72
C GLY A 79 9.55 -25.40 4.80
N ASP A 80 9.39 -26.05 5.94
CA ASP A 80 8.64 -25.55 7.11
C ASP A 80 9.32 -24.27 7.67
N ALA A 81 10.66 -24.25 7.73
CA ALA A 81 11.43 -23.09 8.17
C ALA A 81 11.30 -21.87 7.23
N ILE A 82 11.21 -22.10 5.91
CA ILE A 82 11.00 -21.04 4.90
C ILE A 82 9.58 -20.49 4.97
N THR A 83 8.58 -21.37 5.10
CA THR A 83 7.16 -21.00 5.15
C THR A 83 6.75 -20.41 6.50
N GLY A 84 7.54 -20.64 7.55
CA GLY A 84 7.25 -20.15 8.90
C GLY A 84 6.10 -20.88 9.58
N VAL A 85 5.70 -22.05 9.06
CA VAL A 85 4.64 -22.88 9.64
C VAL A 85 5.24 -23.76 10.74
N PRO A 86 4.83 -23.62 12.01
CA PRO A 86 5.33 -24.48 13.07
C PRO A 86 4.84 -25.93 12.87
N LEU A 87 5.71 -26.91 13.18
CA LEU A 87 5.52 -28.36 13.06
C LEU A 87 4.27 -28.96 13.74
N ASN A 88 3.49 -28.16 14.48
CA ASN A 88 2.40 -28.63 15.34
C ASN A 88 1.00 -28.72 14.68
N GLY A 89 0.91 -28.67 13.36
CA GLY A 89 -0.40 -28.66 12.68
C GLY A 89 -0.43 -29.34 11.32
N ARG A 90 0.04 -30.59 11.20
CA ARG A 90 -0.06 -31.33 9.93
C ARG A 90 -1.46 -31.87 9.67
N GLN A 91 -2.13 -31.30 8.66
CA GLN A 91 -2.82 -32.09 7.64
C GLN A 91 -2.17 -31.82 6.27
N SER A 92 -2.19 -32.86 5.42
CA SER A 92 -1.49 -33.02 4.15
C SER A 92 -1.62 -31.83 3.18
N SER A 93 -0.49 -31.27 2.72
CA SER A 93 -0.41 -30.03 1.92
C SER A 93 -0.53 -30.21 0.40
N TYR A 94 -1.17 -31.26 -0.09
CA TYR A 94 -1.38 -31.43 -1.54
C TYR A 94 -2.71 -30.87 -2.08
N GLN A 95 -3.52 -30.19 -1.24
CA GLN A 95 -4.84 -29.68 -1.65
C GLN A 95 -5.09 -28.18 -1.36
N GLU A 96 -4.06 -27.42 -0.97
CA GLU A 96 -4.23 -26.03 -0.50
C GLU A 96 -3.75 -24.98 -1.50
N SER A 97 -3.58 -25.34 -2.78
CA SER A 97 -3.19 -24.41 -3.85
C SER A 97 -4.36 -23.64 -4.49
N ILE A 98 -5.58 -23.72 -3.95
CA ILE A 98 -6.77 -23.02 -4.49
C ILE A 98 -7.45 -22.07 -3.49
N SER A 99 -7.04 -22.03 -2.22
CA SER A 99 -7.72 -21.19 -1.23
C SER A 99 -6.73 -20.32 -0.45
N ARG A 100 -6.71 -19.02 -0.76
CA ARG A 100 -6.14 -17.96 0.09
C ARG A 100 -6.91 -17.94 1.43
N ALA A 101 -6.54 -18.78 2.38
CA ALA A 101 -7.03 -18.70 3.75
C ALA A 101 -5.87 -18.93 4.71
N SER A 102 -5.67 -17.97 5.61
CA SER A 102 -4.73 -18.04 6.72
C SER A 102 -5.04 -19.24 7.62
N PRO A 103 -4.03 -20.00 8.11
CA PRO A 103 -4.26 -21.09 9.07
C PRO A 103 -4.62 -20.59 10.49
N TYR A 104 -4.67 -19.28 10.71
CA TYR A 104 -5.34 -18.72 11.89
C TYR A 104 -6.84 -18.69 11.66
N ALA A 105 -7.57 -19.62 12.28
CA ALA A 105 -8.99 -19.42 12.54
C ALA A 105 -9.11 -18.13 13.36
N PRO A 106 -9.73 -17.04 12.84
CA PRO A 106 -9.97 -15.87 13.66
C PRO A 106 -10.82 -16.31 14.87
N PRO A 107 -10.54 -15.79 16.08
CA PRO A 107 -11.43 -16.04 17.20
C PRO A 107 -12.86 -15.66 16.76
N PRO A 108 -13.87 -16.51 17.03
CA PRO A 108 -15.24 -16.17 16.68
C PRO A 108 -15.55 -14.80 17.28
N PRO A 109 -16.23 -13.89 16.54
CA PRO A 109 -16.57 -12.59 17.07
C PRO A 109 -17.36 -12.81 18.36
N SER A 110 -16.79 -12.37 19.48
CA SER A 110 -17.44 -12.45 20.79
C SER A 110 -18.63 -11.51 20.80
N THR A 111 -19.75 -11.99 20.28
CA THR A 111 -21.07 -11.37 20.40
C THR A 111 -21.70 -11.80 21.72
N GLN A 112 -21.05 -11.45 22.84
CA GLN A 112 -21.58 -11.66 24.19
C GLN A 112 -22.55 -10.53 24.62
N VAL A 113 -23.26 -9.88 23.69
CA VAL A 113 -24.29 -8.87 24.05
C VAL A 113 -25.64 -9.07 23.37
N LEU A 114 -25.85 -10.14 22.60
CA LEU A 114 -27.18 -10.48 22.08
C LEU A 114 -27.54 -11.91 22.49
N ARG A 115 -28.32 -12.01 23.55
CA ARG A 115 -28.91 -13.28 24.01
C ARG A 115 -29.94 -13.71 22.96
N SER A 116 -29.60 -14.71 22.15
CA SER A 116 -30.55 -15.33 21.23
C SER A 116 -31.59 -16.12 22.02
N VAL A 117 -32.86 -15.72 21.90
CA VAL A 117 -34.00 -16.53 22.35
C VAL A 117 -34.46 -17.38 21.18
N THR A 118 -34.69 -18.67 21.41
CA THR A 118 -35.16 -19.63 20.39
C THR A 118 -36.54 -19.22 19.86
N ALA A 119 -36.68 -19.22 18.53
CA ALA A 119 -37.93 -18.87 17.86
C ALA A 119 -39.03 -19.89 18.16
N SER A 120 -40.19 -19.40 18.63
CA SER A 120 -41.43 -20.17 18.78
C SER A 120 -42.34 -19.94 17.57
N PRO A 121 -43.18 -20.91 17.17
CA PRO A 121 -43.97 -20.83 15.94
C PRO A 121 -45.01 -19.70 15.98
N PRO A 122 -45.37 -19.14 14.81
CA PRO A 122 -46.25 -17.97 14.71
C PRO A 122 -47.68 -18.33 15.10
N THR A 123 -48.22 -17.65 16.11
CA THR A 123 -49.66 -17.70 16.42
C THR A 123 -50.43 -16.87 15.38
N GLY A 124 -51.62 -17.34 15.00
CA GLY A 124 -52.42 -16.83 13.86
C GLY A 124 -52.86 -15.36 13.94
N PRO A 125 -53.49 -14.83 12.86
CA PRO A 125 -53.65 -13.40 12.66
C PRO A 125 -54.78 -12.85 13.53
N ILE A 126 -54.46 -11.93 14.44
CA ILE A 126 -55.45 -11.12 15.13
C ILE A 126 -55.43 -9.72 14.50
N ILE A 127 -56.55 -9.36 13.89
CA ILE A 127 -56.74 -8.14 13.12
C ILE A 127 -57.57 -7.15 13.96
N HIS A 128 -57.06 -5.91 14.02
CA HIS A 128 -57.66 -4.62 14.45
C HIS A 128 -57.69 -4.36 15.98
N ASN A 129 -57.41 -3.16 16.49
CA ASN A 129 -57.49 -1.82 15.90
C ASN A 129 -56.55 -0.86 16.63
N LYS A 130 -56.10 0.19 15.93
CA LYS A 130 -55.29 1.29 16.48
C LYS A 130 -56.05 2.05 17.59
N MET A 131 -55.64 1.89 18.84
CA MET A 131 -55.56 2.98 19.83
C MET A 131 -54.86 2.43 21.08
N ILE A 132 -53.62 2.82 21.30
CA ILE A 132 -52.99 2.61 22.61
C ILE A 132 -53.61 3.66 23.53
N ILE A 133 -54.68 3.29 24.22
CA ILE A 133 -55.11 3.98 25.44
C ILE A 133 -53.99 3.74 26.44
N ARG A 134 -53.21 4.78 26.73
CA ARG A 134 -52.32 4.78 27.90
C ARG A 134 -53.25 4.74 29.12
N GLU A 135 -53.38 3.58 29.76
CA GLU A 135 -53.84 3.54 31.14
C GLU A 135 -52.87 4.39 31.98
N GLU A 136 -53.41 5.41 32.64
CA GLU A 136 -52.66 6.32 33.51
C GLU A 136 -52.15 5.58 34.74
N ILE A 137 -50.93 5.05 34.66
CA ILE A 137 -50.16 4.66 35.85
C ILE A 137 -49.71 5.97 36.52
N PRO A 138 -50.09 6.25 37.78
CA PRO A 138 -49.62 7.45 38.48
C PRO A 138 -48.08 7.44 38.57
N ALA A 139 -47.45 8.48 38.03
CA ALA A 139 -45.99 8.57 38.01
C ALA A 139 -45.43 8.72 39.45
N PRO A 140 -44.38 7.98 39.81
CA PRO A 140 -43.74 8.13 41.12
C PRO A 140 -43.16 9.55 41.28
N PRO A 141 -43.16 10.12 42.50
CA PRO A 141 -42.66 11.47 42.73
C PRO A 141 -41.19 11.58 42.34
N ARG A 142 -40.89 12.62 41.55
CA ARG A 142 -39.56 12.85 40.97
C ARG A 142 -38.56 13.19 42.11
N PRO A 143 -37.43 12.47 42.26
CA PRO A 143 -36.38 12.85 43.21
C PRO A 143 -35.81 14.25 42.87
N PRO A 144 -35.27 14.99 43.85
CA PRO A 144 -34.65 16.29 43.58
C PRO A 144 -33.52 16.11 42.56
N PRO A 145 -33.38 17.06 41.61
CA PRO A 145 -32.38 16.95 40.56
C PRO A 145 -30.98 16.87 41.19
N PRO A 146 -30.14 15.89 40.81
CA PRO A 146 -28.72 15.95 41.10
C PRO A 146 -28.20 17.29 40.56
N VAL A 147 -27.35 17.98 41.33
CA VAL A 147 -26.62 19.15 40.82
C VAL A 147 -25.94 18.71 39.53
N GLU A 148 -26.39 19.29 38.41
CA GLU A 148 -25.88 19.01 37.08
C GLU A 148 -24.43 19.50 37.02
N LEU A 149 -23.48 18.64 37.41
CA LEU A 149 -22.14 18.73 36.89
C LEU A 149 -22.25 18.29 35.43
N SER A 150 -22.63 19.25 34.57
CA SER A 150 -22.62 19.07 33.13
C SER A 150 -21.26 18.47 32.75
N PRO A 151 -21.20 17.36 31.98
CA PRO A 151 -19.93 16.95 31.40
C PRO A 151 -19.34 18.17 30.68
N PRO A 152 -18.03 18.42 30.79
CA PRO A 152 -17.43 19.60 30.19
C PRO A 152 -17.86 19.67 28.72
N PRO A 153 -18.25 20.86 28.21
CA PRO A 153 -18.70 20.99 26.84
C PRO A 153 -17.63 20.36 25.95
N ARG A 154 -18.03 19.34 25.18
CA ARG A 154 -17.13 18.69 24.24
C ARG A 154 -16.58 19.81 23.36
N PRO A 155 -15.25 20.04 23.32
CA PRO A 155 -14.69 21.01 22.40
C PRO A 155 -15.22 20.69 21.00
N PRO A 156 -15.50 21.70 20.15
CA PRO A 156 -15.88 21.43 18.77
C PRO A 156 -14.87 20.43 18.23
N PRO A 157 -15.31 19.29 17.66
CA PRO A 157 -14.36 18.37 17.05
C PRO A 157 -13.47 19.21 16.13
N PRO A 158 -12.13 19.06 16.20
CA PRO A 158 -11.28 19.73 15.23
C PRO A 158 -11.86 19.42 13.85
N PRO A 159 -11.89 20.37 12.90
CA PRO A 159 -12.36 20.09 11.56
C PRO A 159 -11.58 18.85 11.10
N GLU A 160 -12.27 17.71 11.06
CA GLU A 160 -11.73 16.50 10.46
C GLU A 160 -11.64 16.84 8.99
N TYR A 161 -10.52 17.43 8.58
CA TYR A 161 -10.14 17.46 7.18
C TYR A 161 -9.86 16.00 6.83
N ASP A 162 -10.92 15.27 6.49
CA ASP A 162 -10.78 13.94 5.94
C ASP A 162 -10.22 14.12 4.52
N GLU A 163 -8.89 14.11 4.41
CA GLU A 163 -8.16 14.15 3.14
C GLU A 163 -8.70 13.10 2.15
N GLU A 164 -9.27 12.01 2.67
CA GLU A 164 -9.83 10.93 1.90
C GLU A 164 -11.22 11.27 1.33
N GLU A 165 -12.05 11.98 2.09
CA GLU A 165 -13.31 12.54 1.63
C GLU A 165 -13.09 13.66 0.61
N GLU A 166 -12.11 14.54 0.81
CA GLU A 166 -11.75 15.56 -0.17
C GLU A 166 -11.25 14.93 -1.48
N THR A 167 -10.41 13.90 -1.38
CA THR A 167 -9.97 13.12 -2.55
C THR A 167 -11.17 12.52 -3.28
N ARG A 168 -12.11 11.91 -2.56
CA ARG A 168 -13.33 11.33 -3.15
C ARG A 168 -14.17 12.41 -3.85
N ALA A 169 -14.46 13.50 -3.14
CA ALA A 169 -15.26 14.61 -3.65
C ALA A 169 -14.64 15.26 -4.88
N PHE A 170 -13.30 15.35 -4.95
CA PHE A 170 -12.61 15.84 -6.15
C PHE A 170 -12.90 14.95 -7.36
N TRP A 171 -12.76 13.63 -7.23
CA TRP A 171 -12.95 12.70 -8.34
C TRP A 171 -14.43 12.47 -8.70
N GLU A 172 -15.37 12.64 -7.78
CA GLU A 172 -16.81 12.63 -8.08
C GLU A 172 -17.25 13.84 -8.92
N ARG A 173 -16.65 15.01 -8.68
CA ARG A 173 -16.95 16.24 -9.41
C ARG A 173 -16.28 16.30 -10.78
N TYR A 174 -15.32 15.42 -11.05
CA TYR A 174 -14.53 15.47 -12.28
C TYR A 174 -15.19 14.64 -13.40
N PRO A 175 -15.62 15.26 -14.52
CA PRO A 175 -16.24 14.54 -15.62
C PRO A 175 -15.22 13.66 -16.35
N LEU A 176 -15.24 12.36 -16.08
CA LEU A 176 -14.41 11.33 -16.72
C LEU A 176 -14.59 11.13 -18.24
N PRO A 177 -15.71 11.50 -18.91
CA PRO A 177 -15.87 11.28 -20.36
C PRO A 177 -14.84 11.99 -21.26
N GLN A 178 -14.07 12.95 -20.73
CA GLN A 178 -13.04 13.69 -21.49
C GLN A 178 -11.62 13.16 -21.26
N ALA A 179 -11.42 12.17 -20.38
CA ALA A 179 -10.09 11.70 -19.98
C ALA A 179 -9.31 11.00 -21.10
N SER A 180 -9.98 10.46 -22.13
CA SER A 180 -9.32 9.83 -23.28
C SER A 180 -8.50 10.82 -24.12
N HIS A 181 -8.93 12.08 -24.17
CA HIS A 181 -8.25 13.14 -24.93
C HIS A 181 -7.29 13.98 -24.07
N GLN A 182 -7.17 13.66 -22.77
CA GLN A 182 -6.34 14.40 -21.82
C GLN A 182 -5.30 13.47 -21.20
N PRO A 183 -4.10 13.34 -21.81
CA PRO A 183 -3.13 12.33 -21.41
C PRO A 183 -2.53 12.58 -20.01
N ILE A 184 -2.43 13.83 -19.55
CA ILE A 184 -2.01 14.17 -18.17
C ILE A 184 -3.08 13.74 -17.15
N LEU A 185 -4.35 14.05 -17.43
CA LEU A 185 -5.47 13.61 -16.59
C LEU A 185 -5.57 12.08 -16.53
N SER A 186 -5.37 11.40 -17.65
CA SER A 186 -5.32 9.93 -17.71
C SER A 186 -4.20 9.37 -16.80
N ALA A 187 -3.00 9.97 -16.83
CA ALA A 187 -1.91 9.59 -15.93
C ALA A 187 -2.27 9.78 -14.45
N ALA A 188 -2.89 10.92 -14.10
CA ALA A 188 -3.37 11.21 -12.76
C ALA A 188 -4.42 10.19 -12.28
N HIS A 189 -5.41 9.88 -13.13
CA HIS A 189 -6.46 8.93 -12.84
C HIS A 189 -5.93 7.50 -12.70
N ASN A 190 -4.95 7.11 -13.50
CA ASN A 190 -4.28 5.80 -13.39
C ASN A 190 -3.55 5.63 -12.06
N LEU A 191 -2.89 6.69 -11.56
CA LEU A 191 -2.31 6.68 -10.22
C LEU A 191 -3.42 6.60 -9.16
N HIS A 192 -4.46 7.44 -9.24
CA HIS A 192 -5.58 7.43 -8.30
C HIS A 192 -6.25 6.05 -8.20
N ASN A 193 -6.48 5.38 -9.33
CA ASN A 193 -7.09 4.04 -9.36
C ASN A 193 -6.26 2.97 -8.63
N GLU A 194 -4.95 3.08 -8.64
CA GLU A 194 -4.08 2.19 -7.86
C GLU A 194 -4.16 2.52 -6.37
N LEU A 195 -4.26 3.81 -6.03
CA LEU A 195 -4.19 4.28 -4.64
C LEU A 195 -5.53 4.17 -3.90
N LYS A 196 -6.67 4.21 -4.60
CA LYS A 196 -8.00 4.20 -3.97
C LYS A 196 -8.29 2.95 -3.15
N GLN A 197 -7.65 1.83 -3.49
CA GLN A 197 -7.78 0.57 -2.77
C GLN A 197 -7.09 0.57 -1.39
N TRP A 198 -6.23 1.56 -1.13
CA TRP A 198 -5.44 1.70 0.09
C TRP A 198 -6.02 2.79 1.00
N SER A 199 -6.10 2.51 2.30
CA SER A 199 -6.36 3.56 3.30
C SER A 199 -5.16 4.50 3.41
N SER A 200 -5.42 5.80 3.55
CA SER A 200 -4.38 6.78 3.91
C SER A 200 -4.11 6.87 5.42
N GLN A 201 -4.97 6.27 6.25
CA GLN A 201 -4.81 6.33 7.69
C GLN A 201 -3.53 5.59 8.11
N GLU A 202 -2.65 6.29 8.83
CA GLU A 202 -1.33 5.78 9.24
C GLU A 202 -0.47 5.32 8.02
N ASN A 203 -0.63 5.98 6.86
CA ASN A 203 0.17 5.70 5.67
C ASN A 203 0.46 6.97 4.86
N ASP A 204 1.51 7.68 5.27
CA ASP A 204 1.90 8.96 4.66
C ASP A 204 2.39 8.81 3.21
N ILE A 205 2.92 7.63 2.82
CA ILE A 205 3.30 7.33 1.44
C ILE A 205 2.06 7.36 0.54
N VAL A 206 0.99 6.66 0.95
CA VAL A 206 -0.28 6.63 0.22
C VAL A 206 -0.95 7.99 0.24
N ALA A 207 -0.94 8.70 1.38
CA ALA A 207 -1.50 10.05 1.49
C ALA A 207 -0.80 11.03 0.54
N ALA A 208 0.53 11.08 0.55
CA ALA A 208 1.30 11.93 -0.37
C ALA A 208 1.06 11.55 -1.85
N ALA A 209 1.02 10.26 -2.18
CA ALA A 209 0.73 9.82 -3.54
C ALA A 209 -0.70 10.19 -4.00
N LYS A 210 -1.70 10.15 -3.11
CA LYS A 210 -3.07 10.61 -3.42
C LYS A 210 -3.11 12.11 -3.69
N ARG A 211 -2.40 12.91 -2.87
CA ARG A 211 -2.22 14.35 -3.12
C ARG A 211 -1.59 14.61 -4.48
N MET A 212 -0.56 13.84 -4.87
CA MET A 212 0.05 13.94 -6.21
C MET A 212 -0.97 13.69 -7.34
N ALA A 213 -1.85 12.69 -7.20
CA ALA A 213 -2.86 12.40 -8.22
C ALA A 213 -3.84 13.57 -8.41
N ILE A 214 -4.30 14.20 -7.32
CA ILE A 214 -5.19 15.38 -7.38
C ILE A 214 -4.46 16.57 -8.02
N LEU A 215 -3.24 16.85 -7.57
CA LEU A 215 -2.45 17.96 -8.11
C LEU A 215 -2.14 17.75 -9.60
N MET A 216 -1.87 16.51 -10.04
CA MET A 216 -1.64 16.20 -11.45
C MET A 216 -2.91 16.38 -12.30
N ALA A 217 -4.08 16.03 -11.77
CA ALA A 217 -5.36 16.32 -12.43
C ALA A 217 -5.60 17.84 -12.54
N ARG A 218 -5.27 18.61 -11.50
CA ARG A 218 -5.32 20.08 -11.53
C ARG A 218 -4.32 20.67 -12.53
N LEU A 219 -3.10 20.14 -12.60
CA LEU A 219 -2.11 20.53 -13.60
C LEU A 219 -2.65 20.36 -15.02
N SER A 220 -3.38 19.26 -15.30
CA SER A 220 -4.03 19.01 -16.60
C SER A 220 -5.03 20.09 -17.01
N GLN A 221 -5.69 20.76 -16.07
CA GLN A 221 -6.59 21.89 -16.35
C GLN A 221 -5.79 23.16 -16.65
N LEU A 222 -4.80 23.46 -15.79
CA LEU A 222 -3.99 24.67 -15.86
C LEU A 222 -3.17 24.76 -17.17
N VAL A 223 -2.63 23.65 -17.65
CA VAL A 223 -1.86 23.60 -18.92
C VAL A 223 -2.71 23.85 -20.16
N ARG A 224 -4.03 23.65 -20.06
CA ARG A 224 -5.02 23.95 -21.10
C ARG A 224 -5.56 25.39 -21.01
N GLY A 225 -5.10 26.16 -20.03
CA GLY A 225 -5.60 27.52 -19.76
C GLY A 225 -6.97 27.54 -19.07
N GLU A 226 -7.46 26.41 -18.56
CA GLU A 226 -8.74 26.33 -17.86
C GLU A 226 -8.53 26.57 -16.36
N GLY A 227 -9.26 27.53 -15.79
CA GLY A 227 -9.44 27.63 -14.34
C GLY A 227 -8.25 28.13 -13.52
N GLY A 228 -7.27 28.82 -14.12
CA GLY A 228 -6.19 29.45 -13.35
C GLY A 228 -5.23 30.31 -14.16
N THR A 229 -4.29 30.94 -13.46
CA THR A 229 -3.26 31.82 -14.01
C THR A 229 -1.95 31.07 -14.28
N LYS A 230 -1.03 31.69 -15.02
CA LYS A 230 0.35 31.19 -15.18
C LYS A 230 1.05 30.93 -13.85
N LYS A 231 0.76 31.76 -12.84
CA LYS A 231 1.28 31.61 -11.49
C LYS A 231 0.75 30.32 -10.85
N ASP A 232 -0.56 30.06 -10.98
CA ASP A 232 -1.19 28.84 -10.46
C ASP A 232 -0.62 27.57 -11.10
N LEU A 233 -0.28 27.62 -12.41
CA LEU A 233 0.39 26.50 -13.09
C LEU A 233 1.76 26.20 -12.46
N ILE A 234 2.59 27.23 -12.26
CA ILE A 234 3.93 27.08 -11.67
C ILE A 234 3.84 26.60 -10.22
N ASP A 235 2.92 27.16 -9.44
CA ASP A 235 2.74 26.81 -8.03
C ASP A 235 2.17 25.38 -7.88
N CYS A 236 1.30 24.95 -8.80
CA CYS A 236 0.84 23.55 -8.87
C CYS A 236 2.00 22.59 -9.17
N ALA A 237 2.90 22.93 -10.10
CA ALA A 237 4.07 22.09 -10.40
C ALA A 237 5.05 21.98 -9.22
N LYS A 238 5.22 23.06 -8.44
CA LYS A 238 6.00 23.03 -7.19
C LYS A 238 5.35 22.13 -6.16
N ALA A 239 4.03 22.25 -5.94
CA ALA A 239 3.32 21.38 -5.00
C ALA A 239 3.41 19.89 -5.37
N ILE A 240 3.40 19.55 -6.67
CA ILE A 240 3.65 18.17 -7.13
C ILE A 240 5.07 17.73 -6.76
N ALA A 241 6.07 18.58 -6.99
CA ALA A 241 7.46 18.28 -6.66
C ALA A 241 7.65 18.06 -5.14
N ASP A 242 7.10 18.94 -4.30
CA ASP A 242 7.18 18.82 -2.84
C ASP A 242 6.51 17.53 -2.34
N SER A 243 5.33 17.19 -2.90
CA SER A 243 4.65 15.94 -2.57
C SER A 243 5.42 14.70 -3.06
N SER A 244 6.15 14.80 -4.18
CA SER A 244 6.99 13.72 -4.71
C SER A 244 8.27 13.51 -3.89
N GLU A 245 8.81 14.58 -3.32
CA GLU A 245 9.93 14.54 -2.38
C GLU A 245 9.52 13.77 -1.12
N GLU A 246 8.32 14.02 -0.59
CA GLU A 246 7.80 13.30 0.56
C GLU A 246 7.64 11.81 0.29
N VAL A 247 7.08 11.42 -0.87
CA VAL A 247 7.01 10.01 -1.29
C VAL A 247 8.40 9.38 -1.33
N THR A 248 9.38 10.07 -1.91
CA THR A 248 10.76 9.58 -2.04
C THR A 248 11.43 9.42 -0.67
N ARG A 249 11.30 10.43 0.19
CA ARG A 249 11.87 10.44 1.54
C ARG A 249 11.35 9.28 2.38
N LEU A 250 10.03 9.09 2.39
CA LEU A 250 9.37 8.00 3.12
C LEU A 250 9.73 6.62 2.54
N ALA A 251 9.81 6.49 1.21
CA ALA A 251 10.23 5.25 0.56
C ALA A 251 11.67 4.87 0.92
N VAL A 252 12.59 5.83 0.97
CA VAL A 252 13.98 5.60 1.39
C VAL A 252 14.05 5.19 2.86
N GLN A 253 13.28 5.85 3.74
CA GLN A 253 13.20 5.45 5.15
C GLN A 253 12.70 4.01 5.31
N LEU A 254 11.64 3.65 4.60
CA LEU A 254 11.12 2.29 4.57
C LEU A 254 12.15 1.28 4.04
N ALA A 255 12.85 1.61 2.96
CA ALA A 255 13.90 0.76 2.38
C ALA A 255 15.02 0.46 3.38
N ARG A 256 15.47 1.47 4.15
CA ARG A 256 16.50 1.31 5.18
C ARG A 256 16.12 0.32 6.28
N MET A 257 14.82 0.15 6.53
CA MET A 257 14.28 -0.70 7.58
C MET A 257 13.89 -2.10 7.07
N CYS A 258 13.96 -2.30 5.76
CA CYS A 258 13.72 -3.57 5.09
C CYS A 258 14.90 -4.53 5.33
N THR A 259 14.57 -5.74 5.78
CA THR A 259 15.52 -6.84 6.02
C THR A 259 15.69 -7.75 4.81
N ASP A 260 15.09 -7.45 3.66
CA ASP A 260 15.33 -8.17 2.40
C ASP A 260 16.11 -7.28 1.42
N ILE A 261 17.32 -7.72 1.01
CA ILE A 261 18.28 -6.86 0.31
C ILE A 261 17.81 -6.61 -1.11
N LYS A 262 17.21 -7.62 -1.72
CA LYS A 262 16.68 -7.52 -3.08
C LYS A 262 15.50 -6.58 -3.09
N MET A 263 14.59 -6.69 -2.11
CA MET A 263 13.44 -5.78 -1.99
C MET A 263 13.88 -4.35 -1.66
N ARG A 264 14.88 -4.18 -0.79
CA ARG A 264 15.46 -2.88 -0.46
C ARG A 264 16.08 -2.21 -1.69
N MET A 265 16.94 -2.92 -2.41
CA MET A 265 17.60 -2.40 -3.61
C MET A 265 16.59 -2.05 -4.70
N ALA A 266 15.59 -2.92 -4.93
CA ALA A 266 14.53 -2.65 -5.88
C ALA A 266 13.75 -1.37 -5.53
N LEU A 267 13.39 -1.17 -4.24
CA LEU A 267 12.70 0.04 -3.80
C LEU A 267 13.54 1.30 -4.03
N LEU A 268 14.83 1.27 -3.66
CA LEU A 268 15.75 2.41 -3.85
C LEU A 268 15.91 2.78 -5.34
N GLN A 269 16.12 1.78 -6.20
CA GLN A 269 16.29 1.97 -7.64
C GLN A 269 15.03 2.57 -8.31
N ILE A 270 13.85 2.24 -7.81
CA ILE A 270 12.61 2.78 -8.37
C ILE A 270 12.40 4.23 -7.87
N CYS A 271 12.59 4.51 -6.58
CA CYS A 271 12.31 5.83 -6.02
C CYS A 271 13.37 6.90 -6.36
N GLU A 272 14.63 6.53 -6.63
CA GLU A 272 15.69 7.49 -7.02
C GLU A 272 15.41 8.22 -8.33
N ARG A 273 14.50 7.70 -9.16
CA ARG A 273 14.09 8.33 -10.44
C ARG A 273 13.19 9.55 -10.21
N ILE A 274 12.42 9.57 -9.12
CA ILE A 274 11.37 10.56 -8.84
C ILE A 274 11.94 12.00 -8.77
N PRO A 275 13.03 12.28 -8.02
CA PRO A 275 13.59 13.64 -7.91
C PRO A 275 13.97 14.28 -9.25
N THR A 276 14.55 13.49 -10.16
CA THR A 276 14.95 13.97 -11.49
C THR A 276 13.72 14.31 -12.34
N ILE A 277 12.71 13.43 -12.37
CA ILE A 277 11.48 13.63 -13.14
C ILE A 277 10.69 14.83 -12.59
N ALA A 278 10.62 15.00 -11.27
CA ALA A 278 9.97 16.14 -10.61
C ALA A 278 10.67 17.47 -10.92
N THR A 279 12.01 17.47 -11.01
CA THR A 279 12.77 18.65 -11.43
C THR A 279 12.46 19.03 -12.87
N GLN A 280 12.41 18.04 -13.77
CA GLN A 280 11.99 18.24 -15.16
C GLN A 280 10.56 18.80 -15.25
N LEU A 281 9.63 18.31 -14.43
CA LEU A 281 8.25 18.82 -14.38
C LEU A 281 8.22 20.32 -14.08
N LYS A 282 9.00 20.79 -13.10
CA LYS A 282 9.09 22.22 -12.76
C LYS A 282 9.60 23.06 -13.93
N ILE A 283 10.62 22.56 -14.64
CA ILE A 283 11.19 23.25 -15.81
C ILE A 283 10.15 23.33 -16.94
N LEU A 284 9.58 22.19 -17.34
CA LEU A 284 8.59 22.11 -18.42
C LEU A 284 7.33 22.93 -18.11
N SER A 285 6.89 22.94 -16.86
CA SER A 285 5.77 23.78 -16.40
C SER A 285 6.09 25.27 -16.53
N THR A 286 7.32 25.67 -16.23
CA THR A 286 7.76 27.07 -16.40
C THR A 286 7.82 27.43 -17.88
N VAL A 287 8.33 26.55 -18.74
CA VAL A 287 8.32 26.73 -20.21
C VAL A 287 6.88 26.93 -20.69
N LYS A 288 5.95 26.03 -20.36
CA LYS A 288 4.54 26.17 -20.74
C LYS A 288 3.90 27.47 -20.22
N ALA A 289 4.22 27.89 -18.99
CA ALA A 289 3.72 29.15 -18.44
C ALA A 289 4.21 30.38 -19.23
N THR A 290 5.42 30.36 -19.78
CA THR A 290 5.89 31.45 -20.64
C THR A 290 5.11 31.49 -21.95
N MET A 291 4.83 30.33 -22.55
CA MET A 291 4.11 30.17 -23.82
C MET A 291 2.60 30.46 -23.71
N LEU A 292 1.98 30.25 -22.55
CA LEU A 292 0.58 30.63 -22.28
C LEU A 292 0.28 32.14 -22.46
N GLY A 293 1.29 33.00 -22.65
CA GLY A 293 1.08 34.44 -22.91
C GLY A 293 1.43 34.88 -24.33
N SER A 294 2.01 34.02 -25.16
CA SER A 294 2.22 34.30 -26.57
C SER A 294 0.98 33.97 -27.42
N ALA A 295 0.09 33.10 -26.93
CA ALA A 295 -1.16 32.74 -27.61
C ALA A 295 -2.24 33.85 -27.65
N THR A 296 -2.01 34.99 -26.98
CA THR A 296 -2.91 36.17 -27.05
C THR A 296 -2.53 37.14 -28.18
N THR A 297 -1.63 36.74 -29.09
CA THR A 297 -1.43 37.46 -30.34
C THR A 297 -2.67 37.29 -31.22
N ILE A 298 -3.56 38.29 -31.15
CA ILE A 298 -4.62 38.46 -32.11
C ILE A 298 -3.94 38.81 -33.43
N GLY A 299 -4.08 37.95 -34.45
CA GLY A 299 -3.59 38.26 -35.79
C GLY A 299 -4.23 39.57 -36.30
N PRO A 300 -3.69 40.22 -37.34
CA PRO A 300 -4.21 41.50 -37.87
C PRO A 300 -5.70 41.49 -38.26
N TYR A 301 -6.34 40.32 -38.31
CA TYR A 301 -7.76 40.10 -38.62
C TYR A 301 -8.60 39.54 -37.46
N GLY A 302 -8.16 39.62 -36.21
CA GLY A 302 -9.00 39.21 -35.07
C GLY A 302 -9.05 37.69 -34.80
N GLN A 303 -8.30 36.90 -35.57
CA GLN A 303 -8.27 35.44 -35.43
C GLN A 303 -7.28 35.03 -34.32
N PRO A 304 -7.62 34.04 -33.47
CA PRO A 304 -6.64 33.37 -32.62
C PRO A 304 -5.57 32.75 -33.52
N ILE A 305 -4.30 33.07 -33.31
CA ILE A 305 -3.21 32.33 -33.94
C ILE A 305 -3.20 30.95 -33.26
N GLU A 306 -3.43 29.89 -34.04
CA GLU A 306 -3.24 28.50 -33.58
C GLU A 306 -1.89 28.39 -32.86
N GLY A 307 -1.84 27.64 -31.76
CA GLY A 307 -0.64 27.52 -30.93
C GLY A 307 0.59 27.25 -31.80
N SER A 308 1.69 27.95 -31.53
CA SER A 308 2.94 27.74 -32.29
C SER A 308 3.32 26.25 -32.23
N GLU A 309 3.94 25.71 -33.28
CA GLU A 309 4.49 24.34 -33.30
C GLU A 309 5.32 24.05 -32.03
N GLU A 310 6.06 25.05 -31.54
CA GLU A 310 6.81 25.01 -30.28
C GLU A 310 5.93 24.76 -29.03
N ASP A 311 4.68 25.25 -29.00
CA ASP A 311 3.76 25.09 -27.86
C ASP A 311 3.14 23.68 -27.84
N GLU A 312 2.91 23.10 -29.03
CA GLU A 312 2.50 21.70 -29.17
C GLU A 312 3.62 20.75 -28.74
N GLU A 313 4.87 21.00 -29.16
CA GLU A 313 6.03 20.23 -28.73
C GLU A 313 6.28 20.33 -27.21
N ALA A 314 6.24 21.54 -26.65
CA ALA A 314 6.37 21.76 -25.21
C ALA A 314 5.27 21.03 -24.43
N MET A 315 4.04 21.02 -24.96
CA MET A 315 2.93 20.26 -24.38
C MET A 315 3.21 18.75 -24.42
N GLN A 316 3.68 18.21 -25.53
CA GLN A 316 4.01 16.78 -25.64
C GLN A 316 5.10 16.35 -24.64
N GLN A 317 6.15 17.17 -24.48
CA GLN A 317 7.20 16.90 -23.49
C GLN A 317 6.66 16.90 -22.06
N LEU A 318 5.77 17.84 -21.74
CA LEU A 318 5.12 17.91 -20.42
C LEU A 318 4.23 16.68 -20.16
N VAL A 319 3.49 16.21 -21.17
CA VAL A 319 2.68 14.99 -21.10
C VAL A 319 3.53 13.77 -20.76
N LEU A 320 4.62 13.55 -21.50
CA LEU A 320 5.51 12.40 -21.29
C LEU A 320 6.15 12.44 -19.90
N ASN A 321 6.58 13.62 -19.47
CA ASN A 321 7.14 13.80 -18.13
C ASN A 321 6.11 13.48 -17.02
N ALA A 322 4.88 13.98 -17.14
CA ALA A 322 3.80 13.69 -16.20
C ALA A 322 3.48 12.20 -16.12
N GLN A 323 3.39 11.51 -17.27
CA GLN A 323 3.17 10.06 -17.32
C GLN A 323 4.29 9.29 -16.63
N ASN A 324 5.55 9.63 -16.91
CA ASN A 324 6.71 9.00 -16.28
C ASN A 324 6.73 9.23 -14.76
N LEU A 325 6.35 10.42 -14.29
CA LEU A 325 6.28 10.71 -12.86
C LEU A 325 5.21 9.88 -12.17
N MET A 326 3.98 9.88 -12.69
CA MET A 326 2.87 9.13 -12.12
C MET A 326 3.15 7.62 -12.10
N GLN A 327 3.79 7.10 -13.15
CA GLN A 327 4.19 5.69 -13.23
C GLN A 327 5.30 5.37 -12.21
N SER A 328 6.32 6.23 -12.08
CA SER A 328 7.41 6.02 -11.13
C SER A 328 6.90 6.01 -9.69
N VAL A 329 6.00 6.94 -9.34
CA VAL A 329 5.34 6.99 -8.03
C VAL A 329 4.49 5.74 -7.78
N LYS A 330 3.72 5.30 -8.78
CA LYS A 330 2.93 4.07 -8.69
C LYS A 330 3.80 2.85 -8.38
N ASP A 331 4.92 2.71 -9.08
CA ASP A 331 5.85 1.59 -8.88
C ASP A 331 6.55 1.68 -7.52
N THR A 332 6.90 2.89 -7.05
CA THR A 332 7.41 3.10 -5.69
C THR A 332 6.40 2.67 -4.63
N VAL A 333 5.11 3.00 -4.76
CA VAL A 333 4.08 2.60 -3.79
C VAL A 333 3.94 1.07 -3.74
N ARG A 334 3.98 0.39 -4.90
CA ARG A 334 3.93 -1.08 -4.97
C ARG A 334 5.17 -1.74 -4.37
N ALA A 335 6.35 -1.20 -4.65
CA ALA A 335 7.60 -1.69 -4.07
C ALA A 335 7.66 -1.43 -2.56
N ALA A 336 7.14 -0.30 -2.10
CA ALA A 336 7.00 0.05 -0.69
C ALA A 336 6.05 -0.90 0.04
N GLU A 337 4.89 -1.22 -0.55
CA GLU A 337 3.97 -2.25 -0.02
C GLU A 337 4.72 -3.56 0.20
N ALA A 338 5.40 -4.05 -0.84
CA ALA A 338 6.13 -5.31 -0.76
C ALA A 338 7.23 -5.26 0.32
N ALA A 339 8.07 -4.23 0.30
CA ALA A 339 9.17 -4.06 1.24
C ALA A 339 8.68 -3.96 2.70
N SER A 340 7.49 -3.40 2.90
CA SER A 340 6.92 -3.23 4.24
C SER A 340 6.61 -4.54 4.98
N ILE A 341 6.45 -5.64 4.24
CA ILE A 341 6.23 -6.98 4.82
C ILE A 341 7.49 -7.49 5.53
N LYS A 342 8.67 -6.99 5.12
CA LYS A 342 9.99 -7.42 5.60
C LYS A 342 10.67 -6.33 6.43
N ILE A 343 9.93 -5.62 7.27
CA ILE A 343 10.50 -4.63 8.19
C ILE A 343 10.94 -5.30 9.51
N ARG A 344 12.03 -4.80 10.11
CA ARG A 344 12.46 -5.16 11.47
C ARG A 344 11.34 -5.00 12.50
N THR A 345 11.18 -5.92 13.45
CA THR A 345 10.07 -5.89 14.43
C THR A 345 10.18 -4.76 15.47
N ASN A 346 11.36 -4.17 15.65
CA ASN A 346 11.66 -3.06 16.57
C ASN A 346 11.81 -1.71 15.85
N SER A 347 11.38 -1.63 14.60
CA SER A 347 11.49 -0.47 13.73
C SER A 347 10.83 0.81 14.25
N GLY A 348 9.75 0.69 15.02
CA GLY A 348 8.94 1.82 15.46
C GLY A 348 8.14 2.51 14.32
N LEU A 349 8.31 2.10 13.06
CA LEU A 349 7.59 2.64 11.92
C LEU A 349 6.15 2.12 11.91
N ARG A 350 5.18 3.02 12.01
CA ARG A 350 3.75 2.71 11.91
C ARG A 350 3.26 3.04 10.50
N LEU A 351 3.61 2.19 9.53
CA LEU A 351 3.10 2.28 8.16
C LEU A 351 2.06 1.18 7.95
N ARG A 352 0.78 1.54 7.77
CA ARG A 352 -0.32 0.57 7.72
C ARG A 352 -0.83 0.38 6.29
N TRP A 353 -0.67 -0.83 5.76
CA TRP A 353 -1.20 -1.22 4.45
C TRP A 353 -2.58 -1.89 4.62
N LEU A 354 -3.62 -1.07 4.71
CA LEU A 354 -5.01 -1.57 4.78
C LEU A 354 -5.70 -1.44 3.44
N ARG A 355 -6.26 -2.57 2.98
CA ARG A 355 -7.21 -2.56 1.87
C ARG A 355 -8.53 -1.98 2.35
N LYS A 356 -9.06 -1.00 1.61
CA LYS A 356 -10.41 -0.51 1.87
C LYS A 356 -11.42 -1.61 1.57
N PRO A 357 -12.36 -1.86 2.47
CA PRO A 357 -13.37 -2.87 2.21
C PRO A 357 -14.33 -2.35 1.12
N MET A 358 -14.93 -3.27 0.37
CA MET A 358 -15.76 -2.95 -0.80
C MET A 358 -16.89 -1.95 -0.51
N TRP A 359 -17.36 -1.89 0.73
CA TRP A 359 -18.44 -1.02 1.19
C TRP A 359 -18.00 0.40 1.60
N SER A 360 -16.69 0.63 1.77
CA SER A 360 -16.12 1.96 2.09
C SER A 360 -16.06 2.90 0.87
N ASN A 361 -16.43 2.39 -0.31
CA ASN A 361 -16.47 3.15 -1.56
C ASN A 361 -17.88 3.70 -1.87
N PHE A 362 -18.86 3.47 -1.00
CA PHE A 362 -20.24 3.99 -1.12
C PHE A 362 -20.48 5.16 -0.19
#